data_AF-A0A4P5VYB0-F1
#
_entry.id   AF-A0A4P5VYB0-F1
#
_cell.length_a   1.000
_cell.length_b   1.000
_cell.length_c   1.000
_cell.angle_alpha   90.00
_cell.angle_beta   90.00
_cell.angle_gamma   90.00
#
_symmetry.space_group_name_H-M   'P 1'
#
loop_
_entity.id
_entity.type
_entity.pdbx_description
1 polymer ?
#
loop_
_entity_poly.entity_id
_entity_poly.type
_entity_poly.pdbx_seq_one_letter_code
_entity_poly.pdbx_strand_id
1 'polypeptide(L)'
;MLLPLLLSAAQAGPEDQIMVNSSGNRLHWESMPINYVADPANSEGLEEADTLAAIVAAGGAWTLIEGTDVEFRFRGVERELHGGYDDQNVVFFTDDWVGQAELLAVTSTWSDTSGQILDFDMLVNTADHEWSLTGEPEKSDLQNALTHEFGHALGIDHDKAQEEATMYPSTAAGEIAKRDLADSDVAVLAFMYPDDADGEDAGVSAGAGCSTNPGLPFFAALPAAFLLIRRRKEVPCC
;
A
#
# COMPACT_ATOMS: atom_id res chain seq x y z
N MET A 1 -44.10 16.39 21.09
CA MET A 1 -43.70 15.84 19.79
C MET A 1 -42.17 15.95 19.74
N LEU A 2 -41.47 14.86 20.09
CA LEU A 2 -40.01 14.80 20.12
C LEU A 2 -39.56 14.21 18.79
N LEU A 3 -38.84 14.98 17.97
CA LEU A 3 -38.18 14.46 16.79
C LEU A 3 -36.99 13.61 17.25
N PRO A 4 -36.82 12.37 16.74
CA PRO A 4 -35.60 11.61 17.02
C PRO A 4 -34.42 12.30 16.33
N LEU A 5 -33.36 12.54 17.11
CA LEU A 5 -32.06 12.93 16.59
C LEU A 5 -31.51 11.69 15.86
N LEU A 6 -31.57 11.68 14.53
CA LEU A 6 -30.79 10.73 13.73
C LEU A 6 -29.33 11.10 13.90
N LEU A 7 -28.62 10.38 14.77
CA LEU A 7 -27.17 10.40 14.80
C LEU A 7 -26.73 9.64 13.54
N SER A 8 -26.50 10.38 12.45
CA SER A 8 -25.78 9.81 11.31
C SER A 8 -24.39 9.46 11.84
N ALA A 9 -24.01 8.19 11.83
CA ALA A 9 -22.60 7.85 11.88
C ALA A 9 -21.94 8.62 10.72
N ALA A 10 -20.89 9.40 11.00
CA ALA A 10 -20.07 9.91 9.93
C ALA A 10 -19.49 8.68 9.21
N GLN A 11 -19.72 8.58 7.90
CA GLN A 11 -19.03 7.59 7.07
C GLN A 11 -17.53 7.86 7.26
N ALA A 12 -16.73 6.82 7.55
CA ALA A 12 -15.29 6.94 7.58
C ALA A 12 -14.81 7.47 6.22
N GLY A 13 -14.03 8.55 6.25
CA GLY A 13 -13.50 9.13 5.02
C GLY A 13 -12.30 8.33 4.52
N PRO A 14 -11.82 8.59 3.29
CA PRO A 14 -10.60 7.96 2.76
C PRO A 14 -9.39 8.13 3.70
N GLU A 15 -9.37 9.23 4.46
CA GLU A 15 -8.31 9.56 5.39
C GLU A 15 -8.20 8.64 6.62
N ASP A 16 -9.28 7.92 6.94
CA ASP A 16 -9.35 6.96 8.05
C ASP A 16 -8.88 5.56 7.64
N GLN A 17 -8.62 5.35 6.35
CA GLN A 17 -8.20 4.07 5.75
C GLN A 17 -6.70 4.05 5.43
N ILE A 18 -5.90 4.91 6.06
CA ILE A 18 -4.46 5.02 5.78
C ILE A 18 -3.69 4.53 7.00
N MET A 19 -2.78 3.58 6.77
CA MET A 19 -1.89 3.06 7.80
C MET A 19 -1.05 4.20 8.39
N VAL A 20 -0.72 4.09 9.67
CA VAL A 20 0.15 5.04 10.36
C VAL A 20 1.36 4.33 10.97
N ASN A 21 2.52 4.97 10.89
CA ASN A 21 3.72 4.48 11.57
C ASN A 21 3.62 4.71 13.09
N SER A 22 4.63 4.23 13.83
CA SER A 22 4.72 4.41 15.29
C SER A 22 4.82 5.87 15.75
N SER A 23 5.12 6.81 14.84
CA SER A 23 5.12 8.25 15.10
C SER A 23 3.76 8.90 14.83
N GLY A 24 2.76 8.14 14.36
CA GLY A 24 1.43 8.61 14.01
C GLY A 24 1.33 9.28 12.64
N ASN A 25 2.37 9.14 11.79
CA ASN A 25 2.37 9.69 10.45
C ASN A 25 1.84 8.67 9.44
N ARG A 26 1.06 9.16 8.48
CA ARG A 26 0.46 8.34 7.43
C ARG A 26 1.50 7.77 6.50
N LEU A 27 1.37 6.47 6.21
CA LEU A 27 2.24 5.79 5.28
C LEU A 27 1.95 6.24 3.85
N HIS A 28 3.00 6.55 3.11
CA HIS A 28 2.91 6.90 1.68
C HIS A 28 4.25 6.68 0.97
N TRP A 29 4.22 6.40 -0.33
CA TRP A 29 5.41 6.48 -1.18
C TRP A 29 5.67 7.92 -1.63
N GLU A 30 6.92 8.36 -1.63
CA GLU A 30 7.30 9.69 -2.16
C GLU A 30 7.50 9.70 -3.67
N SER A 31 7.72 8.54 -4.29
CA SER A 31 8.05 8.46 -5.71
C SER A 31 7.48 7.20 -6.35
N MET A 32 6.99 7.38 -7.56
CA MET A 32 6.54 6.31 -8.45
C MET A 32 7.56 6.12 -9.59
N PRO A 33 7.63 4.94 -10.22
CA PRO A 33 6.90 3.71 -9.87
C PRO A 33 7.51 2.97 -8.67
N ILE A 34 6.68 2.22 -7.96
CA ILE A 34 7.11 1.26 -6.95
C ILE A 34 7.56 -0.01 -7.67
N ASN A 35 8.86 -0.29 -7.63
CA ASN A 35 9.45 -1.43 -8.33
C ASN A 35 9.45 -2.66 -7.44
N TYR A 36 9.11 -3.83 -7.98
CA TYR A 36 9.18 -5.10 -7.25
C TYR A 36 9.64 -6.25 -8.14
N VAL A 37 10.15 -7.31 -7.51
CA VAL A 37 10.42 -8.60 -8.15
C VAL A 37 9.55 -9.68 -7.51
N ALA A 38 9.43 -10.83 -8.17
CA ALA A 38 8.62 -11.92 -7.64
C ALA A 38 9.30 -13.28 -7.85
N ASP A 39 9.06 -14.19 -6.92
CA ASP A 39 9.35 -15.61 -7.09
C ASP A 39 8.02 -16.37 -7.25
N PRO A 40 7.63 -16.79 -8.47
CA PRO A 40 6.38 -17.51 -8.69
C PRO A 40 6.48 -19.00 -8.32
N ALA A 41 7.65 -19.48 -7.91
CA ALA A 41 7.81 -20.86 -7.47
C ALA A 41 6.95 -21.12 -6.23
N ASN A 42 6.20 -22.22 -6.26
CA ASN A 42 5.23 -22.58 -5.23
C ASN A 42 5.21 -24.10 -5.06
N SER A 43 4.84 -24.56 -3.87
CA SER A 43 4.67 -25.98 -3.52
C SER A 43 3.30 -26.55 -3.91
N GLU A 44 2.37 -25.69 -4.30
CA GLU A 44 0.97 -25.99 -4.65
C GLU A 44 0.80 -26.65 -6.02
N GLY A 45 1.85 -26.69 -6.83
CA GLY A 45 1.80 -27.23 -8.19
C GLY A 45 1.09 -26.32 -9.19
N LEU A 46 0.93 -25.02 -8.86
CA LEU A 46 0.47 -24.01 -9.79
C LEU A 46 1.55 -23.72 -10.84
N GLU A 47 1.14 -23.52 -12.09
CA GLU A 47 2.06 -23.23 -13.20
C GLU A 47 2.71 -21.85 -12.99
N GLU A 48 4.05 -21.78 -13.04
CA GLU A 48 4.79 -20.56 -12.66
C GLU A 48 4.45 -19.33 -13.52
N ALA A 49 4.17 -19.49 -14.81
CA ALA A 49 3.82 -18.39 -15.70
C ALA A 49 2.41 -17.85 -15.41
N ASP A 50 1.45 -18.72 -15.14
CA ASP A 50 0.09 -18.32 -14.74
C ASP A 50 0.07 -17.71 -13.32
N THR A 51 0.86 -18.26 -12.40
CA THR A 51 1.11 -17.67 -11.07
C THR A 51 1.72 -16.27 -11.18
N LEU A 52 2.75 -16.12 -12.02
CA LEU A 52 3.36 -14.82 -12.26
C LEU A 52 2.36 -13.83 -12.88
N ALA A 53 1.53 -14.29 -13.82
CA ALA A 53 0.49 -13.45 -14.41
C ALA A 53 -0.52 -12.96 -13.36
N ALA A 54 -0.90 -13.80 -12.39
CA ALA A 54 -1.77 -13.40 -11.28
C ALA A 54 -1.11 -12.36 -10.36
N ILE A 55 0.19 -12.53 -10.02
CA ILE A 55 0.95 -11.54 -9.23
C ILE A 55 1.02 -10.19 -9.96
N VAL A 56 1.33 -10.20 -11.26
CA VAL A 56 1.42 -8.99 -12.07
C VAL A 56 0.05 -8.32 -12.24
N ALA A 57 -1.02 -9.11 -12.40
CA ALA A 57 -2.37 -8.60 -12.48
C ALA A 57 -2.82 -7.94 -11.16
N ALA A 58 -2.45 -8.50 -10.02
CA ALA A 58 -2.76 -7.94 -8.70
C ALA A 58 -2.11 -6.56 -8.49
N GLY A 59 -0.82 -6.41 -8.79
CA GLY A 59 -0.17 -5.08 -8.75
C GLY A 59 -0.70 -4.13 -9.82
N GLY A 60 -1.07 -4.67 -10.99
CA GLY A 60 -1.66 -3.92 -12.10
C GLY A 60 -3.04 -3.34 -11.80
N ALA A 61 -3.84 -3.96 -10.92
CA ALA A 61 -5.16 -3.46 -10.53
C ALA A 61 -5.09 -2.07 -9.87
N TRP A 62 -3.97 -1.75 -9.23
CA TRP A 62 -3.70 -0.47 -8.57
C TRP A 62 -3.01 0.57 -9.47
N THR A 63 -2.69 0.22 -10.71
CA THR A 63 -1.83 1.03 -11.58
C THR A 63 -2.64 1.82 -12.62
N LEU A 64 -2.25 3.08 -12.89
CA LEU A 64 -2.83 3.94 -13.95
C LEU A 64 -4.35 4.16 -13.82
N ILE A 65 -4.84 4.32 -12.60
CA ILE A 65 -6.21 4.74 -12.33
C ILE A 65 -6.32 6.23 -12.60
N GLU A 66 -7.32 6.64 -13.38
CA GLU A 66 -7.56 8.05 -13.72
C GLU A 66 -7.62 8.93 -12.45
N GLY A 67 -6.89 10.04 -12.44
CA GLY A 67 -6.78 10.93 -11.27
C GLY A 67 -5.73 10.52 -10.24
N THR A 68 -4.90 9.51 -10.54
CA THR A 68 -3.84 9.03 -9.62
C THR A 68 -2.52 8.75 -10.34
N ASP A 69 -1.40 8.99 -9.66
CA ASP A 69 -0.05 8.73 -10.18
C ASP A 69 0.50 7.34 -9.82
N VAL A 70 -0.34 6.45 -9.25
CA VAL A 70 0.10 5.14 -8.75
C VAL A 70 0.56 4.22 -9.89
N GLU A 71 1.77 3.68 -9.74
CA GLU A 71 2.32 2.68 -10.66
C GLU A 71 3.15 1.64 -9.89
N PHE A 72 2.69 0.38 -9.91
CA PHE A 72 3.54 -0.77 -9.59
C PHE A 72 4.25 -1.27 -10.84
N ARG A 73 5.56 -1.47 -10.76
CA ARG A 73 6.37 -1.93 -11.89
C ARG A 73 7.09 -3.22 -11.57
N PHE A 74 6.62 -4.31 -12.16
CA PHE A 74 7.31 -5.60 -12.11
C PHE A 74 8.66 -5.54 -12.85
N ARG A 75 9.73 -5.99 -12.18
CA ARG A 75 11.11 -5.89 -12.69
C ARG A 75 11.73 -7.21 -13.12
N GLY A 76 11.09 -8.33 -12.83
CA GLY A 76 11.55 -9.65 -13.26
C GLY A 76 11.36 -10.71 -12.19
N VAL A 77 11.61 -11.95 -12.58
CA VAL A 77 11.58 -13.08 -11.69
C VAL A 77 12.94 -13.25 -11.01
N GLU A 78 12.92 -13.35 -9.69
CA GLU A 78 14.06 -13.73 -8.87
C GLU A 78 13.72 -15.00 -8.08
N ARG A 79 14.70 -15.62 -7.42
CA ARG A 79 14.54 -16.92 -6.74
C ARG A 79 15.10 -16.86 -5.34
N GLU A 80 14.55 -17.70 -4.46
CA GLU A 80 14.99 -17.79 -3.06
C GLU A 80 14.87 -16.44 -2.33
N LEU A 81 13.81 -15.70 -2.66
CA LEU A 81 13.47 -14.45 -2.01
C LEU A 81 13.12 -14.70 -0.53
N HIS A 82 13.38 -13.69 0.29
CA HIS A 82 13.11 -13.71 1.72
C HIS A 82 12.70 -12.31 2.16
N GLY A 83 11.93 -12.24 3.25
CA GLY A 83 11.51 -10.96 3.79
C GLY A 83 12.61 -10.28 4.61
N GLY A 84 12.67 -8.96 4.55
CA GLY A 84 13.54 -8.09 5.31
C GLY A 84 13.61 -6.69 4.70
N TYR A 85 14.00 -5.72 5.52
CA TYR A 85 14.29 -4.37 5.00
C TYR A 85 15.67 -4.35 4.31
N ASP A 86 15.68 -4.44 2.97
CA ASP A 86 16.89 -4.57 2.17
C ASP A 86 16.90 -3.75 0.86
N ASP A 87 15.97 -2.79 0.73
CA ASP A 87 15.80 -1.90 -0.43
C ASP A 87 15.31 -2.65 -1.70
N GLN A 88 14.72 -3.84 -1.55
CA GLN A 88 14.14 -4.62 -2.63
C GLN A 88 12.73 -5.11 -2.26
N ASN A 89 11.72 -4.52 -2.88
CA ASN A 89 10.37 -5.02 -2.67
C ASN A 89 10.16 -6.39 -3.33
N VAL A 90 9.68 -7.39 -2.57
CA VAL A 90 9.50 -8.76 -3.07
C VAL A 90 8.09 -9.31 -2.89
N VAL A 91 7.70 -10.24 -3.77
CA VAL A 91 6.51 -11.09 -3.63
C VAL A 91 6.94 -12.55 -3.77
N PHE A 92 6.69 -13.40 -2.77
CA PHE A 92 7.10 -14.80 -2.80
C PHE A 92 6.23 -15.72 -1.94
N PHE A 93 6.30 -17.01 -2.21
CA PHE A 93 5.60 -18.07 -1.47
C PHE A 93 6.49 -18.68 -0.39
N THR A 94 5.90 -19.11 0.73
CA THR A 94 6.63 -19.81 1.79
C THR A 94 5.84 -20.97 2.38
N ASP A 95 6.54 -22.10 2.53
CA ASP A 95 6.07 -23.29 3.26
C ASP A 95 6.47 -23.28 4.74
N ASP A 96 7.32 -22.33 5.16
CA ASP A 96 7.78 -22.16 6.55
C ASP A 96 7.07 -20.94 7.16
N TRP A 97 5.74 -21.01 7.23
CA TRP A 97 4.92 -19.92 7.75
C TRP A 97 5.05 -19.79 9.27
N VAL A 98 5.45 -18.61 9.74
CA VAL A 98 5.61 -18.30 11.18
C VAL A 98 4.46 -17.42 11.70
N GLY A 99 3.55 -17.00 10.82
CA GLY A 99 2.39 -16.16 11.15
C GLY A 99 1.21 -16.95 11.72
N GLN A 100 0.07 -16.27 11.84
CA GLN A 100 -1.20 -16.95 12.15
C GLN A 100 -1.64 -17.78 10.93
N ALA A 101 -2.10 -19.01 11.17
CA ALA A 101 -2.43 -19.96 10.10
C ALA A 101 -3.65 -19.55 9.28
N GLU A 102 -4.44 -18.59 9.76
CA GLU A 102 -5.61 -18.06 9.06
C GLU A 102 -5.26 -16.96 8.04
N LEU A 103 -4.02 -16.46 8.06
CA LEU A 103 -3.56 -15.41 7.16
C LEU A 103 -3.12 -16.02 5.83
N LEU A 104 -3.81 -15.62 4.77
CA LEU A 104 -3.51 -16.03 3.39
C LEU A 104 -2.16 -15.48 2.94
N ALA A 105 -1.93 -14.20 3.22
CA ALA A 105 -0.69 -13.52 2.89
C ALA A 105 -0.45 -12.40 3.92
N VAL A 106 0.75 -11.85 3.91
CA VAL A 106 1.11 -10.69 4.73
C VAL A 106 1.99 -9.76 3.92
N THR A 107 1.65 -8.48 3.93
CA THR A 107 2.52 -7.38 3.53
C THR A 107 3.21 -6.77 4.74
N SER A 108 4.54 -6.83 4.76
CA SER A 108 5.35 -6.03 5.68
C SER A 108 5.77 -4.74 5.00
N THR A 109 5.66 -3.61 5.68
CA THR A 109 6.13 -2.31 5.18
C THR A 109 7.10 -1.67 6.16
N TRP A 110 8.13 -1.03 5.63
CA TRP A 110 9.08 -0.25 6.42
C TRP A 110 8.99 1.21 6.03
N SER A 111 8.93 2.09 7.03
CA SER A 111 8.85 3.52 6.82
C SER A 111 9.84 4.29 7.68
N ASP A 112 10.16 5.50 7.24
CA ASP A 112 10.86 6.47 8.06
C ASP A 112 9.93 7.14 9.08
N THR A 113 10.45 8.07 9.89
CA THR A 113 9.63 8.77 10.89
C THR A 113 8.58 9.68 10.28
N SER A 114 8.76 10.16 9.05
CA SER A 114 7.81 11.04 8.36
C SER A 114 6.62 10.28 7.76
N GLY A 115 6.70 8.95 7.68
CA GLY A 115 5.69 8.09 7.07
C GLY A 115 6.03 7.69 5.64
N GLN A 116 7.17 8.12 5.10
CA GLN A 116 7.64 7.64 3.81
C GLN A 116 7.89 6.14 3.88
N ILE A 117 7.19 5.35 3.05
CA ILE A 117 7.47 3.94 2.84
C ILE A 117 8.78 3.83 2.06
N LEU A 118 9.65 2.94 2.53
CA LEU A 118 10.98 2.69 1.98
C LEU A 118 11.07 1.30 1.35
N ASP A 119 10.29 0.35 1.86
CA ASP A 119 10.34 -1.06 1.46
C ASP A 119 9.01 -1.77 1.78
N PHE A 120 8.68 -2.79 1.00
CA PHE A 120 7.57 -3.71 1.24
C PHE A 120 7.94 -5.14 0.82
N ASP A 121 7.50 -6.12 1.61
CA ASP A 121 7.57 -7.53 1.24
C ASP A 121 6.23 -8.21 1.39
N MET A 122 5.86 -9.03 0.42
CA MET A 122 4.66 -9.86 0.45
C MET A 122 5.02 -11.34 0.51
N LEU A 123 4.51 -11.98 1.56
CA LEU A 123 4.66 -13.41 1.79
C LEU A 123 3.32 -14.09 1.58
N VAL A 124 3.30 -15.11 0.72
CA VAL A 124 2.11 -15.94 0.46
C VAL A 124 2.23 -17.25 1.23
N ASN A 125 1.23 -17.55 2.05
CA ASN A 125 1.22 -18.72 2.91
C ASN A 125 0.77 -19.97 2.13
N THR A 126 1.71 -20.85 1.78
CA THR A 126 1.43 -22.17 1.19
C THR A 126 1.51 -23.30 2.23
N ALA A 127 1.89 -22.98 3.47
CA ALA A 127 1.92 -23.96 4.55
C ALA A 127 0.51 -24.35 5.02
N ASP A 128 -0.41 -23.38 5.07
CA ASP A 128 -1.74 -23.54 5.68
C ASP A 128 -2.92 -23.40 4.69
N HIS A 129 -2.67 -22.98 3.45
CA HIS A 129 -3.72 -22.68 2.48
C HIS A 129 -3.50 -23.31 1.11
N GLU A 130 -4.59 -23.81 0.52
CA GLU A 130 -4.63 -24.24 -0.87
C GLU A 130 -4.97 -23.07 -1.79
N TRP A 131 -4.26 -22.98 -2.91
CA TRP A 131 -4.37 -21.85 -3.83
C TRP A 131 -5.02 -22.19 -5.17
N SER A 132 -5.73 -21.22 -5.73
CA SER A 132 -6.30 -21.27 -7.08
C SER A 132 -5.96 -20.01 -7.87
N LEU A 133 -5.92 -20.16 -9.19
CA LEU A 133 -5.78 -19.07 -10.15
C LEU A 133 -7.12 -18.69 -10.81
N THR A 134 -8.19 -19.44 -10.53
CA THR A 134 -9.46 -19.36 -11.26
C THR A 134 -10.69 -19.26 -10.35
N GLY A 135 -10.52 -18.95 -9.07
CA GLY A 135 -11.64 -18.92 -8.10
C GLY A 135 -12.29 -20.29 -7.88
N GLU A 136 -11.50 -21.37 -7.79
CA GLU A 136 -12.03 -22.69 -7.44
C GLU A 136 -12.72 -22.65 -6.06
N PRO A 137 -13.87 -23.31 -5.89
CA PRO A 137 -14.49 -23.46 -4.58
C PRO A 137 -13.53 -24.09 -3.57
N GLU A 138 -13.65 -23.69 -2.31
CA GLU A 138 -12.83 -24.18 -1.17
C GLU A 138 -11.34 -23.81 -1.22
N LYS A 139 -10.86 -23.12 -2.26
CA LYS A 139 -9.47 -22.61 -2.35
C LYS A 139 -9.41 -21.10 -2.27
N SER A 140 -8.27 -20.58 -1.86
CA SER A 140 -7.99 -19.13 -1.88
C SER A 140 -7.58 -18.69 -3.27
N ASP A 141 -8.17 -17.60 -3.77
CA ASP A 141 -7.80 -17.06 -5.06
C ASP A 141 -6.55 -16.16 -4.95
N LEU A 142 -5.50 -16.50 -5.69
CA LEU A 142 -4.19 -15.84 -5.57
C LEU A 142 -4.26 -14.36 -5.95
N GLN A 143 -4.88 -14.02 -7.08
CA GLN A 143 -4.97 -12.63 -7.51
C GLN A 143 -5.83 -11.83 -6.53
N ASN A 144 -6.96 -12.39 -6.07
CA ASN A 144 -7.84 -11.74 -5.09
C ASN A 144 -7.08 -11.38 -3.79
N ALA A 145 -6.35 -12.35 -3.22
CA ALA A 145 -5.57 -12.12 -2.01
C ALA A 145 -4.42 -11.13 -2.24
N LEU A 146 -3.65 -11.28 -3.33
CA LEU A 146 -2.54 -10.38 -3.59
C LEU A 146 -2.99 -8.96 -3.93
N THR A 147 -4.15 -8.78 -4.56
CA THR A 147 -4.66 -7.42 -4.84
C THR A 147 -4.92 -6.68 -3.53
N HIS A 148 -5.42 -7.38 -2.50
CA HIS A 148 -5.53 -6.83 -1.14
C HIS A 148 -4.15 -6.45 -0.55
N GLU A 149 -3.17 -7.35 -0.64
CA GLU A 149 -1.82 -7.12 -0.14
C GLU A 149 -1.11 -5.94 -0.85
N PHE A 150 -1.30 -5.77 -2.16
CA PHE A 150 -0.81 -4.59 -2.88
C PHE A 150 -1.41 -3.28 -2.38
N GLY A 151 -2.64 -3.29 -1.84
CA GLY A 151 -3.20 -2.12 -1.16
C GLY A 151 -2.46 -1.78 0.13
N HIS A 152 -2.10 -2.79 0.94
CA HIS A 152 -1.23 -2.59 2.10
C HIS A 152 0.16 -2.08 1.71
N ALA A 153 0.72 -2.54 0.59
CA ALA A 153 2.00 -2.05 0.07
C ALA A 153 1.95 -0.56 -0.31
N LEU A 154 0.77 -0.01 -0.61
CA LEU A 154 0.55 1.44 -0.82
C LEU A 154 0.36 2.23 0.48
N GLY A 155 0.26 1.56 1.63
CA GLY A 155 -0.03 2.18 2.93
C GLY A 155 -1.51 2.27 3.26
N ILE A 156 -2.39 1.51 2.59
CA ILE A 156 -3.82 1.50 2.85
C ILE A 156 -4.13 0.48 3.95
N ASP A 157 -4.91 0.89 4.96
CA ASP A 157 -5.42 0.01 6.02
C ASP A 157 -6.76 -0.59 5.59
N HIS A 158 -7.23 -1.57 6.35
CA HIS A 158 -8.48 -2.25 6.09
C HIS A 158 -9.70 -1.30 6.07
N ASP A 159 -10.50 -1.39 5.02
CA ASP A 159 -11.87 -0.84 5.01
C ASP A 159 -12.80 -1.84 5.70
N LYS A 160 -13.11 -1.59 6.97
CA LYS A 160 -14.03 -2.45 7.75
C LYS A 160 -15.50 -2.08 7.58
N ALA A 161 -15.79 -1.01 6.85
CA ALA A 161 -17.14 -0.49 6.67
C ALA A 161 -17.79 -1.02 5.39
N GLN A 162 -16.99 -1.27 4.35
CA GLN A 162 -17.46 -1.70 3.02
C GLN A 162 -17.03 -3.14 2.73
N GLU A 163 -17.97 -4.10 2.77
CA GLU A 163 -17.66 -5.52 2.53
C GLU A 163 -17.21 -5.81 1.10
N GLU A 164 -17.62 -4.96 0.16
CA GLU A 164 -17.25 -5.01 -1.25
C GLU A 164 -15.87 -4.43 -1.55
N ALA A 165 -15.22 -3.76 -0.59
CA ALA A 165 -13.91 -3.17 -0.80
C ALA A 165 -12.84 -4.25 -1.00
N THR A 166 -11.89 -3.97 -1.89
CA THR A 166 -10.66 -4.76 -1.98
C THR A 166 -9.98 -4.81 -0.62
N MET A 167 -9.96 -3.69 0.10
CA MET A 167 -9.37 -3.60 1.44
C MET A 167 -10.25 -4.13 2.59
N TYR A 168 -11.37 -4.80 2.32
CA TYR A 168 -12.11 -5.49 3.37
C TYR A 168 -11.24 -6.62 3.99
N PRO A 169 -11.15 -6.80 5.32
CA PRO A 169 -10.16 -7.68 5.96
C PRO A 169 -10.42 -9.19 5.82
N SER A 170 -11.57 -9.61 5.28
CA SER A 170 -11.88 -11.03 5.14
C SER A 170 -12.27 -11.37 3.71
N THR A 171 -12.00 -12.61 3.30
CA THR A 171 -12.37 -13.15 1.99
C THR A 171 -12.92 -14.55 2.17
N ALA A 172 -13.94 -14.91 1.39
CA ALA A 172 -14.41 -16.28 1.31
C ALA A 172 -13.55 -17.12 0.34
N ALA A 173 -13.52 -18.44 0.53
CA ALA A 173 -12.92 -19.34 -0.43
C ALA A 173 -13.65 -19.28 -1.78
N GLY A 174 -12.89 -19.27 -2.88
CA GLY A 174 -13.40 -19.09 -4.25
C GLY A 174 -13.83 -17.67 -4.60
N GLU A 175 -13.70 -16.70 -3.69
CA GLU A 175 -14.00 -15.30 -3.96
C GLU A 175 -12.98 -14.71 -4.94
N ILE A 176 -13.47 -13.96 -5.92
CA ILE A 176 -12.64 -13.27 -6.93
C ILE A 176 -12.95 -11.78 -7.02
N ALA A 177 -13.82 -11.26 -6.16
CA ALA A 177 -14.33 -9.89 -6.26
C ALA A 177 -13.23 -8.84 -6.08
N LYS A 178 -12.24 -9.12 -5.22
CA LYS A 178 -11.14 -8.20 -4.89
C LYS A 178 -10.03 -8.16 -5.93
N ARG A 179 -10.16 -8.91 -7.03
CA ARG A 179 -9.29 -8.74 -8.21
C ARG A 179 -9.47 -7.37 -8.86
N ASP A 180 -10.62 -6.74 -8.64
CA ASP A 180 -10.97 -5.40 -9.06
C ASP A 180 -11.06 -4.48 -7.82
N LEU A 181 -10.85 -3.18 -8.01
CA LEU A 181 -10.96 -2.17 -6.95
C LEU A 181 -12.41 -1.69 -6.78
N ALA A 182 -12.83 -1.49 -5.54
CA ALA A 182 -14.07 -0.78 -5.25
C ALA A 182 -13.87 0.74 -5.33
N ASP A 183 -14.99 1.47 -5.44
CA ASP A 183 -14.97 2.94 -5.46
C ASP A 183 -14.34 3.53 -4.20
N SER A 184 -14.47 2.86 -3.04
CA SER A 184 -13.82 3.29 -1.80
C SER A 184 -12.30 3.19 -1.87
N ASP A 185 -11.77 2.11 -2.45
CA ASP A 185 -10.34 1.91 -2.64
C ASP A 185 -9.77 2.99 -3.57
N VAL A 186 -10.44 3.27 -4.70
CA VAL A 186 -10.06 4.33 -5.65
C VAL A 186 -10.08 5.71 -4.99
N ALA A 187 -11.06 5.99 -4.12
CA ALA A 187 -11.14 7.26 -3.40
C ALA A 187 -9.95 7.45 -2.43
N VAL A 188 -9.45 6.38 -1.82
CA VAL A 188 -8.23 6.43 -0.99
C VAL A 188 -7.01 6.75 -1.84
N LEU A 189 -6.88 6.15 -3.03
CA LEU A 189 -5.78 6.46 -3.95
C LEU A 189 -5.78 7.90 -4.41
N ALA A 190 -6.94 8.43 -4.83
CA ALA A 190 -7.07 9.83 -5.24
C ALA A 190 -6.72 10.80 -4.11
N PHE A 191 -6.96 10.41 -2.85
CA PHE A 191 -6.55 11.19 -1.69
C PHE A 191 -5.03 11.11 -1.42
N MET A 192 -4.43 9.92 -1.54
CA MET A 192 -3.02 9.69 -1.20
C MET A 192 -2.05 10.08 -2.30
N TYR A 193 -2.41 9.83 -3.56
CA TYR A 193 -1.55 9.90 -4.73
C TYR A 193 -2.27 10.59 -5.90
N PRO A 194 -2.81 11.81 -5.73
CA PRO A 194 -3.45 12.53 -6.84
C PRO A 194 -2.46 12.73 -7.98
N ASP A 195 -2.93 12.63 -9.22
CA ASP A 195 -2.08 12.98 -10.36
C ASP A 195 -1.80 14.50 -10.39
N ASP A 196 -0.56 14.87 -10.72
CA ASP A 196 -0.16 16.28 -10.82
C ASP A 196 -0.93 17.07 -11.91
N ALA A 197 -1.79 16.39 -12.70
CA ALA A 197 -2.64 17.00 -13.72
C ALA A 197 -3.74 17.91 -13.13
N ASP A 198 -4.13 17.68 -11.87
CA ASP A 198 -5.17 18.43 -11.17
C ASP A 198 -4.62 19.40 -10.11
N GLY A 199 -3.33 19.74 -10.20
CA GLY A 199 -2.59 20.64 -9.30
C GLY A 199 -3.00 22.12 -9.25
N GLU A 200 -4.28 22.45 -9.39
CA GLU A 200 -4.83 23.74 -8.94
C GLU A 200 -6.00 23.56 -7.97
N ASP A 201 -5.71 23.85 -6.69
CA ASP A 201 -6.63 24.25 -5.62
C ASP A 201 -7.13 23.19 -4.60
N ALA A 202 -6.20 22.64 -3.84
CA ALA A 202 -6.43 22.32 -2.41
C ALA A 202 -5.63 23.29 -1.52
N GLY A 203 -5.64 24.58 -1.87
CA GLY A 203 -5.12 25.64 -1.03
C GLY A 203 -6.17 26.04 0.00
N VAL A 204 -6.01 25.60 1.24
CA VAL A 204 -6.79 26.09 2.39
C VAL A 204 -6.74 27.63 2.40
N SER A 205 -7.82 28.27 1.94
CA SER A 205 -8.02 29.72 2.05
C SER A 205 -8.18 30.12 3.52
N ALA A 206 -7.06 30.32 4.19
CA ALA A 206 -7.00 31.02 5.46
C ALA A 206 -6.55 32.47 5.23
N GLY A 207 -7.52 33.39 5.31
CA GLY A 207 -7.28 34.73 5.85
C GLY A 207 -6.88 35.82 4.86
N ALA A 208 -7.77 36.78 4.72
CA ALA A 208 -7.53 38.09 4.11
C ALA A 208 -6.25 38.76 4.65
N GLY A 209 -5.41 39.26 3.75
CA GLY A 209 -4.25 40.08 4.06
C GLY A 209 -3.92 41.03 2.91
N CYS A 210 -4.51 42.22 2.93
CA CYS A 210 -4.13 43.31 2.05
C CYS A 210 -2.83 43.93 2.61
N SER A 211 -1.72 43.85 1.87
CA SER A 211 -0.55 44.71 2.13
C SER A 211 0.31 44.86 0.89
N THR A 212 0.39 46.09 0.41
CA THR A 212 1.34 46.56 -0.60
C THR A 212 2.70 46.82 0.07
N ASN A 213 3.80 46.31 -0.48
CA ASN A 213 4.97 47.19 -0.71
C ASN A 213 6.05 46.60 -1.63
N PRO A 214 6.83 47.48 -2.30
CA PRO A 214 7.90 47.12 -3.21
C PRO A 214 9.27 47.06 -2.51
N GLY A 215 10.23 46.37 -3.14
CA GLY A 215 11.67 46.67 -3.00
C GLY A 215 12.54 45.58 -2.38
N LEU A 216 13.33 44.91 -3.23
CA LEU A 216 14.66 44.35 -2.95
C LEU A 216 15.72 45.49 -3.00
N PRO A 217 17.05 45.29 -2.74
CA PRO A 217 17.81 44.06 -2.37
C PRO A 217 18.95 44.28 -1.31
N PHE A 218 19.70 43.19 -1.02
CA PHE A 218 21.18 43.07 -0.98
C PHE A 218 21.91 42.62 0.33
N PHE A 219 22.91 41.75 0.08
CA PHE A 219 24.08 41.25 0.85
C PHE A 219 23.85 40.08 1.85
N ALA A 220 24.74 39.11 2.07
CA ALA A 220 25.89 38.50 1.39
C ALA A 220 26.44 37.34 2.28
N ALA A 221 27.11 36.36 1.65
CA ALA A 221 28.21 35.51 2.17
C ALA A 221 27.95 34.28 3.11
N LEU A 222 28.47 33.14 2.63
CA LEU A 222 28.80 31.82 3.22
C LEU A 222 30.14 31.86 4.03
N PRO A 223 30.78 30.75 4.54
CA PRO A 223 30.39 29.32 4.81
C PRO A 223 30.92 28.74 6.18
N ALA A 224 30.55 27.49 6.55
CA ALA A 224 31.36 26.46 7.28
C ALA A 224 30.47 25.22 7.60
N ALA A 225 30.69 24.00 7.08
CA ALA A 225 31.71 22.96 7.35
C ALA A 225 31.39 21.98 8.52
N PHE A 226 31.10 20.73 8.12
CA PHE A 226 31.34 19.41 8.74
C PHE A 226 30.94 19.09 10.19
N LEU A 227 30.14 18.03 10.35
CA LEU A 227 30.44 16.91 11.27
C LEU A 227 29.63 15.64 10.94
N LEU A 228 30.37 14.56 10.66
CA LEU A 228 29.93 13.17 10.58
C LEU A 228 29.58 12.65 11.99
N ILE A 229 28.41 12.03 12.18
CA ILE A 229 28.23 11.00 13.22
C ILE A 229 27.46 9.81 12.63
N ARG A 230 28.06 8.65 12.86
CA ARG A 230 27.66 7.31 12.39
C ARG A 230 26.66 6.69 13.38
N ARG A 231 25.68 5.98 12.79
CA ARG A 231 24.61 5.12 13.33
C ARG A 231 24.75 4.57 14.76
N ARG A 232 23.60 4.46 15.44
CA ARG A 232 23.27 3.31 16.30
C ARG A 232 21.99 2.64 15.80
N LYS A 233 22.06 1.31 15.68
CA LYS A 233 20.94 0.40 15.43
C LYS A 233 20.13 0.27 16.71
N GLU A 234 18.80 0.36 16.65
CA GLU A 234 17.91 -0.25 17.64
C GLU A 234 16.73 -0.93 16.94
N VAL A 235 16.22 -1.96 17.62
CA VAL A 235 15.52 -3.18 17.16
C VAL A 235 14.02 -2.91 16.92
N PRO A 236 13.35 -3.55 15.94
CA PRO A 236 11.89 -3.44 15.80
C PRO A 236 11.14 -4.19 16.90
N CYS A 237 10.09 -3.58 17.44
CA CYS A 237 9.07 -4.25 18.24
C CYS A 237 7.95 -4.78 17.31
N CYS A 238 7.39 -5.91 17.73
CA CYS A 238 6.27 -6.65 17.14
C CYS A 238 5.02 -5.83 16.85
#